data_AF-A0A2P5X1A1-F1
#
_entry.id   AF-A0A2P5X1A1-F1
#
_cell.length_a   1.000
_cell.length_b   1.000
_cell.length_c   1.000
_cell.angle_alpha   90.00
_cell.angle_beta   90.00
_cell.angle_gamma   90.00
#
_symmetry.space_group_name_H-M   'P 1'
#
loop_
_entity.id
_entity.type
_entity.pdbx_description
1 polymer ?
#
loop_
_entity_poly.entity_id
_entity_poly.type
_entity_poly.pdbx_seq_one_letter_code
_entity_poly.pdbx_strand_id
1 'polypeptide(L)'
;MLSHLLHTLAGNDNGNKKMKPEKIKVTVILMKKNVLDFNDFHASFLDGFHELLGKRVPFQLISSQHVDGEFFFLFVSSKKLKNNNIILSKHIYCMRTDEEFAREMLAGVNPVIIHLLQEFPPTSNLDPKVYGNQNSAITEEHIEHNLEGLTVEEALRTNKLFILDHHDSLMLYLRRINTMTTKTYASQTILLLRNDGTLKLLVIELSLQHLNGDPLGAVSKVYTPFAKAYVAINDSEVHQLISHWYEYINYVVHPIYKLLYPHFWDTMNINAFTRKILINGGGVLELTSFSGKYAMEMSSVICKSWNLDLKKRYIYSPNGLRLLIKDYPYAVDGLEIWFAIEKWVRDYCSFYYKIDEMWIELQEEGHDDKKDKPWWPKIQTREELIDSCTIIIWVALALHVVVNFGQYPYASYLSNRPTISCRFMPEKETPKYIELESNPDKVFLKTIITLLGISFIEILSRHSSDEVYLGQRAILEGTSDKTPLAAFDEFEKWLFGIEERIVEMKNNEQLKNRVGPVNMPYTLLYPTSEGGLTGKGIPNSVSI
;
A
#
# COMPACT_ATOMS: atom_id res chain seq x y z
N MET A 1 -11.08 12.77 26.94
CA MET A 1 -12.27 12.81 26.06
C MET A 1 -12.67 11.42 25.58
N LEU A 2 -11.77 10.63 24.95
CA LEU A 2 -12.06 9.25 24.51
C LEU A 2 -12.40 8.27 25.66
N SER A 3 -11.72 8.39 26.80
CA SER A 3 -12.00 7.56 28.01
C SER A 3 -13.40 7.81 28.58
N HIS A 4 -13.92 9.03 28.50
CA HIS A 4 -15.26 9.35 28.97
C HIS A 4 -16.33 8.78 28.02
N LEU A 5 -16.06 8.85 26.70
CA LEU A 5 -16.92 8.24 25.68
C LEU A 5 -17.02 6.71 25.83
N LEU A 6 -15.88 6.05 26.12
CA LEU A 6 -15.83 4.61 26.35
C LEU A 6 -16.55 4.19 27.64
N HIS A 7 -16.47 4.99 28.71
CA HIS A 7 -17.20 4.72 29.95
C HIS A 7 -18.72 4.88 29.82
N THR A 8 -19.19 5.81 29.00
CA THR A 8 -20.63 5.99 28.76
C THR A 8 -21.21 4.90 27.85
N LEU A 9 -20.41 4.34 26.94
CA LEU A 9 -20.83 3.29 26.00
C LEU A 9 -20.73 1.88 26.60
N ALA A 10 -19.79 1.63 27.52
CA ALA A 10 -19.53 0.30 28.07
C ALA A 10 -20.37 -0.07 29.30
N GLY A 11 -21.42 0.71 29.62
CA GLY A 11 -22.45 0.42 30.64
C GLY A 11 -22.02 -0.55 31.73
N ASN A 12 -21.07 -0.15 32.59
CA ASN A 12 -20.65 -1.01 33.69
C ASN A 12 -21.17 -0.50 35.02
N ASP A 13 -21.85 -1.42 35.70
CA ASP A 13 -22.77 -1.24 36.82
C ASP A 13 -22.10 -0.73 38.09
N ASN A 14 -22.80 0.19 38.76
CA ASN A 14 -22.84 0.21 40.21
C ASN A 14 -24.31 0.15 40.66
N GLY A 15 -24.78 -1.08 40.89
CA GLY A 15 -25.76 -1.45 41.91
C GLY A 15 -27.13 -0.75 41.90
N ASN A 16 -28.15 -1.52 41.51
CA ASN A 16 -29.56 -1.37 41.90
C ASN A 16 -30.21 0.01 41.63
N LYS A 17 -30.90 0.14 40.49
CA LYS A 17 -32.21 0.83 40.39
C LYS A 17 -32.88 0.58 39.04
N LYS A 18 -34.18 0.26 39.07
CA LYS A 18 -35.08 0.13 37.91
C LYS A 18 -34.92 1.32 36.95
N MET A 19 -34.57 1.06 35.69
CA MET A 19 -34.50 2.06 34.62
C MET A 19 -35.89 2.65 34.34
N LYS A 20 -36.00 3.98 34.39
CA LYS A 20 -37.09 4.74 33.79
C LYS A 20 -36.71 5.10 32.34
N PRO A 21 -37.68 5.23 31.41
CA PRO A 21 -37.39 5.63 30.04
C PRO A 21 -36.93 7.10 30.02
N GLU A 22 -35.66 7.35 29.72
CA GLU A 22 -35.15 8.71 29.47
C GLU A 22 -35.42 9.12 28.02
N LYS A 23 -35.99 10.32 27.84
CA LYS A 23 -36.13 10.94 26.51
C LYS A 23 -34.78 11.49 26.07
N ILE A 24 -34.21 10.90 25.03
CA ILE A 24 -33.01 11.42 24.38
C ILE A 24 -33.40 12.63 23.51
N LYS A 25 -32.85 13.80 23.83
CA LYS A 25 -32.89 14.99 22.96
C LYS A 25 -31.76 14.88 21.95
N VAL A 26 -32.08 14.89 20.66
CA VAL A 26 -31.10 14.92 19.57
C VAL A 26 -31.27 16.22 18.78
N THR A 27 -30.16 16.90 18.50
CA THR A 27 -30.12 18.09 17.66
C THR A 27 -29.89 17.67 16.21
N VAL A 28 -30.82 17.99 15.32
CA VAL A 28 -30.67 17.80 13.87
C VAL A 28 -29.97 19.04 13.30
N ILE A 29 -28.79 18.86 12.71
CA ILE A 29 -28.04 19.93 12.05
C ILE A 29 -28.23 19.80 10.54
N LEU A 30 -28.74 20.87 9.90
CA LEU A 30 -28.86 20.97 8.45
C LEU A 30 -27.47 21.22 7.84
N MET A 31 -27.01 20.35 6.94
CA MET A 31 -25.78 20.55 6.17
C MET A 31 -25.92 21.71 5.17
N LYS A 32 -24.87 22.52 5.03
CA LYS A 32 -24.80 23.64 4.10
C LYS A 32 -24.55 23.14 2.67
N LYS A 33 -25.25 23.73 1.69
CA LYS A 33 -25.26 23.35 0.28
C LYS A 33 -24.09 24.00 -0.50
N ASN A 34 -22.83 23.72 -0.14
CA ASN A 34 -21.66 24.22 -0.89
C ASN A 34 -20.66 23.10 -1.22
N VAL A 35 -21.10 22.06 -1.95
CA VAL A 35 -20.23 21.01 -2.53
C VAL A 35 -20.18 21.17 -4.06
N LEU A 36 -20.03 22.41 -4.54
CA LEU A 36 -20.09 22.71 -5.98
C LEU A 36 -19.11 23.79 -6.48
N ASP A 37 -18.23 24.36 -5.65
CA ASP A 37 -17.13 25.19 -6.16
C ASP A 37 -15.82 24.38 -6.12
N PHE A 38 -15.43 23.87 -7.29
CA PHE A 38 -14.32 22.93 -7.52
C PHE A 38 -12.96 23.63 -7.76
N ASN A 39 -12.78 24.87 -7.33
CA ASN A 39 -11.54 25.63 -7.59
C ASN A 39 -10.63 25.79 -6.37
N ASP A 40 -10.96 25.19 -5.22
CA ASP A 40 -10.18 25.38 -3.98
C ASP A 40 -10.09 24.08 -3.14
N PHE A 41 -9.30 23.13 -3.64
CA PHE A 41 -9.06 21.83 -3.00
C PHE A 41 -8.39 21.97 -1.63
N HIS A 42 -7.45 22.91 -1.46
CA HIS A 42 -6.82 23.18 -0.17
C HIS A 42 -7.83 23.60 0.90
N ALA A 43 -8.85 24.37 0.53
CA ALA A 43 -9.94 24.72 1.44
C ALA A 43 -10.79 23.50 1.80
N SER A 44 -11.12 22.63 0.83
CA SER A 44 -11.88 21.40 1.07
C SER A 44 -11.13 20.38 1.95
N PHE A 45 -9.81 20.27 1.77
CA PHE A 45 -8.94 19.45 2.60
C PHE A 45 -8.81 20.03 4.02
N LEU A 46 -8.52 21.33 4.15
CA LEU A 46 -8.45 22.00 5.45
C LEU A 46 -9.79 21.93 6.20
N ASP A 47 -10.92 22.06 5.49
CA ASP A 47 -12.24 21.96 6.09
C ASP A 47 -12.53 20.54 6.58
N GLY A 48 -12.19 19.49 5.81
CA GLY A 48 -12.26 18.10 6.27
C GLY A 48 -11.38 17.84 7.50
N PHE A 49 -10.20 18.47 7.56
CA PHE A 49 -9.27 18.36 8.69
C PHE A 49 -9.71 19.19 9.93
N HIS A 50 -10.29 20.37 9.73
CA HIS A 50 -10.85 21.20 10.82
C HIS A 50 -12.15 20.62 11.40
N GLU A 51 -12.93 19.90 10.58
CA GLU A 51 -14.04 19.07 11.04
C GLU A 51 -13.53 17.89 11.90
N LEU A 52 -12.46 17.21 11.45
CA LEU A 52 -11.80 16.09 12.16
C LEU A 52 -11.21 16.48 13.53
N LEU A 53 -10.67 17.70 13.66
CA LEU A 53 -10.07 18.22 14.90
C LEU A 53 -11.10 18.78 15.91
N GLY A 54 -12.40 18.58 15.68
CA GLY A 54 -13.43 18.77 16.71
C GLY A 54 -14.22 20.09 16.66
N LYS A 55 -14.38 20.71 15.48
CA LYS A 55 -15.26 21.90 15.33
C LYS A 55 -16.59 21.67 14.60
N ARG A 56 -16.83 20.49 13.99
CA ARG A 56 -18.13 19.96 13.51
C ARG A 56 -17.91 18.55 12.96
N VAL A 57 -18.81 17.59 13.27
CA VAL A 57 -18.81 16.26 12.62
C VAL A 57 -20.27 15.87 12.29
N PRO A 58 -20.66 15.72 11.01
CA PRO A 58 -21.89 15.04 10.65
C PRO A 58 -21.65 13.53 10.56
N PHE A 59 -22.25 12.77 11.47
CA PHE A 59 -22.30 11.30 11.39
C PHE A 59 -23.56 10.86 10.63
N GLN A 60 -23.42 9.98 9.65
CA GLN A 60 -24.55 9.26 9.08
C GLN A 60 -24.59 7.85 9.67
N LEU A 61 -25.58 7.57 10.52
CA LEU A 61 -25.87 6.23 11.01
C LEU A 61 -26.43 5.38 9.86
N ILE A 62 -25.79 4.25 9.57
CA ILE A 62 -26.38 3.17 8.78
C ILE A 62 -26.72 2.06 9.77
N SER A 63 -28.01 1.81 10.01
CA SER A 63 -28.41 0.74 10.94
C SER A 63 -28.21 -0.63 10.28
N SER A 64 -27.60 -1.56 11.01
CA SER A 64 -27.72 -2.99 10.74
C SER A 64 -28.91 -3.54 11.52
N GLN A 65 -29.88 -4.14 10.83
CA GLN A 65 -30.99 -4.86 11.47
C GLN A 65 -30.49 -6.22 11.98
N HIS A 66 -29.75 -6.24 13.09
CA HIS A 66 -29.71 -7.31 14.09
C HIS A 66 -28.84 -6.82 15.24
N VAL A 67 -29.47 -6.61 16.39
CA VAL A 67 -28.88 -6.00 17.59
C VAL A 67 -28.70 -7.11 18.61
N ASP A 68 -27.54 -7.75 18.58
CA ASP A 68 -26.93 -8.27 19.80
C ASP A 68 -25.85 -7.25 20.16
N GLY A 69 -26.12 -6.48 21.21
CA GLY A 69 -25.33 -5.32 21.59
C GLY A 69 -23.90 -5.71 21.92
N GLU A 70 -22.95 -5.29 21.09
CA GLU A 70 -21.61 -4.86 21.53
C GLU A 70 -20.74 -4.21 20.43
N PHE A 71 -21.16 -4.11 19.16
CA PHE A 71 -20.34 -3.44 18.13
C PHE A 71 -21.19 -2.59 17.18
N PHE A 72 -20.92 -1.28 17.15
CA PHE A 72 -21.47 -0.37 16.15
C PHE A 72 -20.51 -0.30 14.94
N PHE A 73 -20.97 -0.75 13.78
CA PHE A 73 -20.30 -0.47 12.52
C PHE A 73 -20.73 0.90 12.01
N LEU A 74 -19.77 1.78 11.72
CA LEU A 74 -20.03 3.04 11.02
C LEU A 74 -19.46 2.92 9.60
N PHE A 75 -20.36 2.75 8.62
CA PHE A 75 -20.02 2.83 7.20
C PHE A 75 -20.28 4.25 6.71
N VAL A 76 -19.26 4.91 6.15
CA VAL A 76 -19.48 6.12 5.36
C VAL A 76 -19.83 5.68 3.94
N SER A 77 -21.12 5.41 3.70
CA SER A 77 -21.63 5.31 2.32
C SER A 77 -22.01 6.71 1.84
N SER A 78 -21.10 7.40 1.17
CA SER A 78 -21.46 8.57 0.35
C SER A 78 -22.59 8.21 -0.63
N LYS A 79 -23.64 9.04 -0.70
CA LYS A 79 -24.80 8.86 -1.60
C LYS A 79 -24.43 8.75 -3.09
N LYS A 80 -23.22 9.12 -3.50
CA LYS A 80 -22.69 8.96 -4.87
C LYS A 80 -22.15 7.55 -5.18
N LEU A 81 -21.97 6.69 -4.18
CA LEU A 81 -21.40 5.33 -4.34
C LEU A 81 -22.37 4.31 -4.96
N LYS A 82 -23.64 4.66 -5.22
CA LYS A 82 -24.60 3.73 -5.83
C LYS A 82 -24.33 3.41 -7.31
N ASN A 83 -23.49 4.19 -8.00
CA ASN A 83 -23.29 4.06 -9.44
C ASN A 83 -21.89 3.59 -9.86
N ASN A 84 -20.92 3.49 -8.94
CA ASN A 84 -19.57 3.01 -9.25
C ASN A 84 -19.28 1.78 -8.40
N ASN A 85 -18.76 0.72 -9.02
CA ASN A 85 -18.54 -0.64 -8.49
C ASN A 85 -17.58 -0.75 -7.28
N ILE A 86 -17.83 -0.02 -6.19
CA ILE A 86 -17.17 -0.21 -4.90
C ILE A 86 -18.14 -0.98 -3.99
N ILE A 87 -17.69 -2.15 -3.56
CA ILE A 87 -18.48 -3.29 -3.09
C ILE A 87 -19.46 -2.92 -1.95
N LEU A 88 -20.76 -3.03 -2.25
CA LEU A 88 -21.82 -3.09 -1.24
C LEU A 88 -21.93 -4.52 -0.67
N SER A 89 -21.51 -4.65 0.60
CA SER A 89 -21.92 -5.59 1.66
C SER A 89 -21.87 -7.12 1.48
N LYS A 90 -21.99 -7.71 0.28
CA LYS A 90 -22.09 -9.19 0.15
C LYS A 90 -20.75 -9.94 0.19
N HIS A 91 -19.67 -9.33 -0.30
CA HIS A 91 -18.36 -9.99 -0.41
C HIS A 91 -17.34 -9.55 0.65
N ILE A 92 -17.75 -8.70 1.61
CA ILE A 92 -16.81 -8.13 2.59
C ILE A 92 -16.19 -9.19 3.50
N TYR A 93 -16.91 -10.29 3.76
CA TYR A 93 -16.38 -11.43 4.51
C TYR A 93 -15.27 -12.16 3.74
N CYS A 94 -15.25 -12.09 2.41
CA CYS A 94 -14.21 -12.70 1.58
C CYS A 94 -12.85 -12.02 1.78
N MET A 95 -12.80 -10.77 2.24
CA MET A 95 -11.56 -10.08 2.63
C MET A 95 -10.78 -10.83 3.72
N ARG A 96 -11.45 -11.72 4.47
CA ARG A 96 -10.81 -12.51 5.55
C ARG A 96 -10.33 -13.88 5.10
N THR A 97 -10.52 -14.24 3.83
CA THR A 97 -10.08 -15.53 3.29
C THR A 97 -8.55 -15.58 3.16
N ASP A 98 -7.97 -16.78 3.07
CA ASP A 98 -6.53 -16.93 2.81
C ASP A 98 -6.22 -16.58 1.35
N GLU A 99 -7.18 -16.86 0.46
CA GLU A 99 -7.12 -16.53 -0.96
C GLU A 99 -7.02 -15.01 -1.18
N GLU A 100 -7.89 -14.21 -0.56
CA GLU A 100 -7.81 -12.75 -0.73
C GLU A 100 -6.55 -12.16 -0.08
N PHE A 101 -6.21 -12.65 1.11
CA PHE A 101 -5.00 -12.22 1.82
C PHE A 101 -3.73 -12.44 0.98
N ALA A 102 -3.62 -13.58 0.29
CA ALA A 102 -2.52 -13.86 -0.61
C ALA A 102 -2.62 -13.09 -1.93
N ARG A 103 -3.83 -12.94 -2.49
CA ARG A 103 -4.06 -12.20 -3.75
C ARG A 103 -3.70 -10.73 -3.64
N GLU A 104 -3.97 -10.08 -2.50
CA GLU A 104 -3.62 -8.68 -2.28
C GLU A 104 -2.11 -8.41 -2.36
N MET A 105 -1.26 -9.43 -2.13
CA MET A 105 0.19 -9.30 -2.36
C MET A 105 0.55 -9.16 -3.85
N LEU A 106 -0.36 -9.50 -4.77
CA LEU A 106 -0.20 -9.38 -6.22
C LEU A 106 -1.03 -8.27 -6.85
N ALA A 107 -2.15 -7.93 -6.23
CA ALA A 107 -3.18 -7.07 -6.82
C ALA A 107 -3.86 -6.12 -5.82
N GLY A 108 -3.35 -6.04 -4.59
CA GLY A 108 -3.86 -5.16 -3.54
C GLY A 108 -3.21 -3.77 -3.60
N VAL A 109 -3.21 -3.09 -2.45
CA VAL A 109 -2.63 -1.76 -2.29
C VAL A 109 -1.10 -1.75 -2.18
N ASN A 110 -0.49 -2.90 -1.84
CA ASN A 110 0.97 -3.02 -1.72
C ASN A 110 1.54 -4.23 -2.50
N PRO A 111 1.35 -4.27 -3.83
CA PRO A 111 1.68 -5.45 -4.62
C PRO A 111 3.17 -5.48 -5.03
N VAL A 112 4.08 -4.89 -4.26
CA VAL A 112 5.48 -4.67 -4.67
C VAL A 112 6.52 -5.33 -3.76
N ILE A 113 6.10 -5.91 -2.64
CA ILE A 113 7.01 -6.43 -1.60
C ILE A 113 7.25 -7.95 -1.74
N ILE A 114 6.26 -8.71 -2.20
CA ILE A 114 6.37 -10.16 -2.31
C ILE A 114 7.52 -10.56 -3.26
N HIS A 115 8.33 -11.53 -2.85
CA HIS A 115 9.41 -12.05 -3.69
C HIS A 115 9.55 -13.56 -3.56
N LEU A 116 10.31 -14.15 -4.48
CA LEU A 116 10.61 -15.58 -4.45
C LEU A 116 11.46 -15.92 -3.23
N LEU A 117 11.08 -16.98 -2.52
CA LEU A 117 11.87 -17.53 -1.41
C LEU A 117 13.08 -18.27 -2.01
N GLN A 118 14.28 -17.78 -1.70
CA GLN A 118 15.53 -18.31 -2.27
C GLN A 118 16.03 -19.55 -1.53
N GLU A 119 15.81 -19.60 -0.21
CA GLU A 119 16.28 -20.67 0.66
C GLU A 119 15.28 -20.94 1.77
N PHE A 120 15.32 -22.16 2.30
CA PHE A 120 14.45 -22.59 3.39
C PHE A 120 15.29 -23.25 4.50
N PRO A 121 15.04 -22.92 5.78
CA PRO A 121 14.11 -21.89 6.26
C PRO A 121 14.56 -20.47 5.86
N PRO A 122 13.67 -19.46 5.89
CA PRO A 122 14.06 -18.07 5.61
C PRO A 122 15.18 -17.59 6.55
N THR A 123 16.12 -16.80 6.01
CA THR A 123 17.24 -16.26 6.77
C THR A 123 17.14 -14.74 6.93
N SER A 124 17.78 -14.24 7.98
CA SER A 124 17.89 -12.82 8.29
C SER A 124 19.27 -12.30 7.92
N ASN A 125 19.34 -11.06 7.42
CA ASN A 125 20.57 -10.33 7.13
C ASN A 125 21.03 -9.43 8.29
N LEU A 126 20.34 -9.45 9.42
CA LEU A 126 20.72 -8.68 10.61
C LEU A 126 22.05 -9.18 11.17
N ASP A 127 22.90 -8.26 11.64
CA ASP A 127 24.20 -8.61 12.24
C ASP A 127 23.99 -9.50 13.48
N PRO A 128 24.41 -10.78 13.46
CA PRO A 128 24.22 -11.69 14.58
C PRO A 128 24.94 -11.25 15.86
N LYS A 129 25.97 -10.39 15.75
CA LYS A 129 26.67 -9.83 16.91
C LYS A 129 25.82 -8.80 17.65
N VAL A 130 24.92 -8.10 16.93
CA VAL A 130 24.06 -7.06 17.49
C VAL A 130 22.71 -7.65 17.88
N TYR A 131 22.12 -8.46 17.01
CA TYR A 131 20.75 -8.96 17.16
C TYR A 131 20.69 -10.43 17.55
N GLY A 132 21.81 -11.11 17.79
CA GLY A 132 21.82 -12.51 18.22
C GLY A 132 21.29 -13.47 17.14
N ASN A 133 20.73 -14.59 17.57
CA ASN A 133 20.15 -15.58 16.67
C ASN A 133 18.84 -15.06 16.05
N GLN A 134 18.82 -14.92 14.73
CA GLN A 134 17.66 -14.47 13.94
C GLN A 134 17.16 -15.56 12.99
N ASN A 135 17.53 -16.82 13.22
CA ASN A 135 17.05 -17.94 12.41
C ASN A 135 15.55 -18.09 12.54
N SER A 136 14.88 -18.27 11.40
CA SER A 136 13.44 -18.57 11.37
C SER A 136 13.13 -19.86 12.15
N ALA A 137 12.02 -19.83 12.89
CA ALA A 137 11.45 -20.99 13.59
C ALA A 137 10.55 -21.84 12.69
N ILE A 138 10.36 -21.45 11.42
CA ILE A 138 9.62 -22.25 10.44
C ILE A 138 10.46 -23.49 10.11
N THR A 139 9.79 -24.63 10.06
CA THR A 139 10.40 -25.95 9.80
C THR A 139 9.66 -26.59 8.64
N GLU A 140 10.25 -27.61 8.02
CA GLU A 140 9.60 -28.32 6.90
C GLU A 140 8.23 -28.83 7.34
N GLU A 141 8.14 -29.50 8.50
CA GLU A 141 6.90 -30.04 9.10
C GLU A 141 5.72 -29.04 9.11
N HIS A 142 6.00 -27.75 9.30
CA HIS A 142 4.99 -26.70 9.30
C HIS A 142 4.31 -26.51 7.94
N ILE A 143 4.98 -26.84 6.83
CA ILE A 143 4.50 -26.56 5.47
C ILE A 143 4.27 -27.80 4.60
N GLU A 144 4.93 -28.94 4.85
CA GLU A 144 4.93 -30.11 3.92
C GLU A 144 3.51 -30.57 3.55
N HIS A 145 2.61 -30.60 4.52
CA HIS A 145 1.23 -31.04 4.35
C HIS A 145 0.40 -30.17 3.41
N ASN A 146 0.88 -28.97 3.06
CA ASN A 146 0.18 -27.98 2.26
C ASN A 146 0.85 -27.66 0.91
N LEU A 147 1.91 -28.38 0.53
CA LEU A 147 2.71 -28.17 -0.69
C LEU A 147 2.16 -28.84 -1.98
N GLU A 148 0.90 -29.29 -1.98
CA GLU A 148 0.26 -29.94 -3.14
C GLU A 148 1.03 -31.17 -3.67
N GLY A 149 1.66 -31.93 -2.76
CA GLY A 149 2.41 -33.15 -3.09
C GLY A 149 3.88 -32.93 -3.44
N LEU A 150 4.38 -31.69 -3.35
CA LEU A 150 5.80 -31.38 -3.51
C LEU A 150 6.54 -31.45 -2.17
N THR A 151 7.81 -31.81 -2.22
CA THR A 151 8.76 -31.55 -1.11
C THR A 151 9.16 -30.07 -1.07
N VAL A 152 9.72 -29.61 0.04
CA VAL A 152 10.25 -28.24 0.17
C VAL A 152 11.34 -27.97 -0.88
N GLU A 153 12.26 -28.92 -1.06
CA GLU A 153 13.35 -28.83 -2.05
C GLU A 153 12.80 -28.72 -3.48
N GLU A 154 11.80 -29.54 -3.85
CA GLU A 154 11.17 -29.46 -5.16
C GLU A 154 10.44 -28.13 -5.36
N ALA A 155 9.74 -27.63 -4.33
CA ALA A 155 9.03 -26.36 -4.40
C ALA A 155 10.00 -25.17 -4.56
N LEU A 156 11.15 -25.18 -3.87
CA LEU A 156 12.22 -24.20 -4.09
C LEU A 156 12.81 -24.30 -5.50
N ARG A 157 13.22 -25.50 -5.92
CA ARG A 157 13.84 -25.74 -7.23
C ARG A 157 12.93 -25.40 -8.40
N THR A 158 11.62 -25.51 -8.21
CA THR A 158 10.60 -25.16 -9.22
C THR A 158 10.07 -23.74 -9.08
N ASN A 159 10.69 -22.91 -8.23
CA ASN A 159 10.34 -21.52 -7.99
C ASN A 159 8.87 -21.31 -7.58
N LYS A 160 8.36 -22.19 -6.71
CA LYS A 160 6.97 -22.17 -6.24
C LYS A 160 6.79 -21.57 -4.85
N LEU A 161 7.85 -21.36 -4.08
CA LEU A 161 7.75 -20.74 -2.76
C LEU A 161 8.03 -19.24 -2.85
N PHE A 162 7.13 -18.44 -2.30
CA PHE A 162 7.22 -16.99 -2.20
C PHE A 162 7.17 -16.59 -0.73
N ILE A 163 7.70 -15.40 -0.43
CA ILE A 163 7.71 -14.84 0.91
C ILE A 163 7.31 -13.36 0.89
N LEU A 164 6.48 -12.97 1.85
CA LEU A 164 6.30 -11.59 2.27
C LEU A 164 7.08 -11.42 3.58
N ASP A 165 8.23 -10.74 3.49
CA ASP A 165 9.19 -10.63 4.59
C ASP A 165 9.26 -9.21 5.14
N HIS A 166 8.72 -9.02 6.34
CA HIS A 166 8.80 -7.79 7.11
C HIS A 166 9.73 -7.92 8.32
N HIS A 167 10.51 -9.01 8.41
CA HIS A 167 11.30 -9.37 9.57
C HIS A 167 12.40 -8.35 9.87
N ASP A 168 13.39 -8.26 8.98
CA ASP A 168 14.60 -7.48 9.22
C ASP A 168 14.28 -5.98 9.36
N SER A 169 13.39 -5.46 8.53
CA SER A 169 12.96 -4.06 8.54
C SER A 169 12.35 -3.65 9.88
N LEU A 170 11.50 -4.49 10.46
CA LEU A 170 10.76 -4.17 11.69
C LEU A 170 11.53 -4.56 12.96
N MET A 171 12.35 -5.61 12.91
CA MET A 171 13.12 -6.09 14.04
C MET A 171 13.99 -4.99 14.67
N LEU A 172 14.48 -4.04 13.87
CA LEU A 172 15.27 -2.89 14.32
C LEU A 172 14.54 -1.97 15.32
N TYR A 173 13.21 -1.93 15.28
CA TYR A 173 12.39 -0.98 16.04
C TYR A 173 11.45 -1.62 17.06
N LEU A 174 11.27 -2.95 17.03
CA LEU A 174 10.25 -3.65 17.82
C LEU A 174 10.27 -3.31 19.31
N ARG A 175 11.42 -3.35 20.00
CA ARG A 175 11.50 -3.03 21.44
C ARG A 175 11.03 -1.61 21.73
N ARG A 176 11.44 -0.64 20.92
CA ARG A 176 11.02 0.77 21.09
C ARG A 176 9.51 0.90 20.92
N ILE A 177 8.98 0.35 19.83
CA ILE A 177 7.55 0.38 19.53
C ILE A 177 6.74 -0.33 20.62
N ASN A 178 7.16 -1.52 21.04
CA ASN A 178 6.41 -2.34 22.00
C ASN A 178 6.43 -1.80 23.44
N THR A 179 7.28 -0.80 23.75
CA THR A 179 7.17 -0.03 25.02
C THR A 179 6.02 0.97 25.02
N MET A 180 5.48 1.33 23.85
CA MET A 180 4.32 2.20 23.71
C MET A 180 3.01 1.45 24.01
N THR A 181 1.87 2.11 23.80
CA THR A 181 0.54 1.48 23.90
C THR A 181 0.28 0.46 22.79
N THR A 182 1.00 0.57 21.67
CA THR A 182 0.93 -0.34 20.53
C THR A 182 1.74 -1.62 20.79
N LYS A 183 1.37 -2.71 20.12
CA LYS A 183 2.00 -4.03 20.25
C LYS A 183 2.09 -4.66 18.87
N THR A 184 3.28 -4.89 18.37
CA THR A 184 3.51 -5.43 17.02
C THR A 184 4.58 -6.51 17.03
N TYR A 185 4.67 -7.21 15.91
CA TYR A 185 5.66 -8.23 15.62
C TYR A 185 6.44 -7.84 14.36
N ALA A 186 7.56 -8.51 14.13
CA ALA A 186 8.17 -8.59 12.82
C ALA A 186 7.70 -9.91 12.20
N SER A 187 7.08 -9.86 11.02
CA SER A 187 6.41 -11.02 10.44
C SER A 187 7.10 -11.54 9.18
N GLN A 188 7.04 -12.87 8.99
CA GLN A 188 7.39 -13.54 7.74
C GLN A 188 6.21 -14.42 7.32
N THR A 189 5.83 -14.36 6.05
CA THR A 189 4.71 -15.15 5.52
C THR A 189 5.17 -15.92 4.30
N ILE A 190 5.10 -17.25 4.34
CA ILE A 190 5.46 -18.10 3.20
C ILE A 190 4.19 -18.51 2.45
N LEU A 191 4.26 -18.43 1.12
CA LEU A 191 3.18 -18.75 0.20
C LEU A 191 3.63 -19.76 -0.86
N LEU A 192 2.69 -20.58 -1.33
CA LEU A 192 2.87 -21.49 -2.45
C LEU A 192 2.18 -20.94 -3.70
N LEU A 193 2.90 -20.89 -4.82
CA LEU A 193 2.32 -20.70 -6.14
C LEU A 193 1.69 -22.01 -6.63
N ARG A 194 0.37 -22.02 -6.68
CA ARG A 194 -0.43 -23.16 -7.13
C ARG A 194 -0.36 -23.33 -8.65
N ASN A 195 -0.71 -24.52 -9.12
CA ASN A 195 -0.77 -24.80 -10.56
C ASN A 195 -1.81 -23.97 -11.32
N ASP A 196 -2.83 -23.46 -10.62
CA ASP A 196 -3.86 -22.58 -11.20
C ASP A 196 -3.46 -21.10 -11.23
N GLY A 197 -2.22 -20.77 -10.87
CA GLY A 197 -1.67 -19.41 -10.90
C GLY A 197 -1.96 -18.56 -9.66
N THR A 198 -2.70 -19.08 -8.68
CA THR A 198 -3.00 -18.35 -7.43
C THR A 198 -1.95 -18.62 -6.35
N LEU A 199 -1.86 -17.73 -5.37
CA LEU A 199 -1.03 -17.93 -4.18
C LEU A 199 -1.86 -18.54 -3.04
N LYS A 200 -1.27 -19.52 -2.36
CA LYS A 200 -1.81 -20.14 -1.16
C LYS A 200 -0.95 -19.79 0.05
N LEU A 201 -1.57 -19.27 1.10
CA LEU A 201 -0.89 -19.09 2.39
C LEU A 201 -0.46 -20.45 2.94
N LEU A 202 0.82 -20.60 3.28
CA LEU A 202 1.33 -21.80 3.95
C LEU A 202 1.46 -21.59 5.45
N VAL A 203 2.16 -20.52 5.85
CA VAL A 203 2.53 -20.30 7.25
C VAL A 203 2.89 -18.84 7.51
N ILE A 204 2.68 -18.39 8.75
CA ILE A 204 3.09 -17.07 9.25
C ILE A 204 3.97 -17.26 10.47
N GLU A 205 5.13 -16.62 10.49
CA GLU A 205 5.97 -16.47 11.66
C GLU A 205 5.81 -15.05 12.22
N LEU A 206 5.66 -14.94 13.54
CA LEU A 206 5.69 -13.68 14.27
C LEU A 206 6.87 -13.68 15.25
N SER A 207 7.80 -12.76 15.04
CA SER A 207 9.03 -12.63 15.80
C SER A 207 8.97 -11.42 16.73
N LEU A 208 9.51 -11.59 17.94
CA LEU A 208 9.79 -10.52 18.90
C LEU A 208 11.28 -10.50 19.22
N GLN A 209 11.80 -9.34 19.63
CA GLN A 209 13.11 -9.29 20.27
C GLN A 209 13.06 -9.98 21.65
N HIS A 210 14.11 -10.70 22.01
CA HIS A 210 14.21 -11.34 23.32
C HIS A 210 14.12 -10.29 24.44
N LEU A 211 13.30 -10.58 25.48
CA LEU A 211 12.99 -9.60 26.55
C LEU A 211 14.24 -9.05 27.22
N ASN A 212 15.23 -9.91 27.48
CA ASN A 212 16.47 -9.57 28.18
C ASN A 212 17.54 -8.87 27.32
N GLY A 213 17.28 -8.59 26.04
CA GLY A 213 18.18 -7.82 25.18
C GLY A 213 18.29 -8.36 23.76
N ASP A 214 18.62 -7.49 22.81
CA ASP A 214 18.72 -7.81 21.38
C ASP A 214 19.79 -8.87 21.06
N PRO A 215 20.97 -8.91 21.71
CA PRO A 215 21.99 -9.94 21.43
C PRO A 215 21.56 -11.38 21.72
N LEU A 216 20.43 -11.58 22.41
CA LEU A 216 19.87 -12.91 22.70
C LEU A 216 18.99 -13.45 21.58
N GLY A 217 18.76 -12.69 20.50
CA GLY A 217 18.04 -13.18 19.34
C GLY A 217 16.57 -12.80 19.28
N ALA A 218 15.91 -13.33 18.26
CA ALA A 218 14.47 -13.32 18.12
C ALA A 218 13.83 -14.45 18.94
N VAL A 219 12.64 -14.19 19.47
CA VAL A 219 11.72 -15.20 19.98
C VAL A 219 10.55 -15.26 19.02
N SER A 220 10.54 -16.31 18.21
CA SER A 220 9.58 -16.49 17.13
C SER A 220 8.55 -17.55 17.42
N LYS A 221 7.34 -17.36 16.90
CA LYS A 221 6.25 -18.34 16.94
C LYS A 221 5.63 -18.49 15.57
N VAL A 222 5.30 -19.73 15.24
CA VAL A 222 4.74 -20.10 13.94
C VAL A 222 3.23 -20.32 14.07
N TYR A 223 2.46 -19.79 13.11
CA TYR A 223 1.00 -19.75 13.12
C TYR A 223 0.40 -20.09 11.76
N THR A 224 -0.79 -20.69 11.82
CA THR A 224 -1.69 -20.95 10.70
C THR A 224 -3.13 -20.98 11.24
N PRO A 225 -4.07 -20.04 10.92
CA PRO A 225 -4.00 -18.77 10.19
C PRO A 225 -4.27 -17.49 11.04
N PHE A 226 -4.37 -17.59 12.39
CA PHE A 226 -4.80 -16.48 13.25
C PHE A 226 -3.90 -15.22 13.25
N ALA A 227 -2.72 -15.30 12.64
CA ALA A 227 -1.71 -14.24 12.62
C ALA A 227 -1.85 -13.21 11.47
N LYS A 228 -2.75 -13.42 10.50
CA LYS A 228 -2.90 -12.54 9.31
C LYS A 228 -3.07 -11.06 9.66
N ALA A 229 -3.74 -10.76 10.76
CA ALA A 229 -3.93 -9.40 11.26
C ALA A 229 -2.60 -8.68 11.46
N TYR A 230 -1.62 -9.33 12.11
CA TYR A 230 -0.32 -8.75 12.40
C TYR A 230 0.51 -8.56 11.13
N VAL A 231 0.39 -9.47 10.16
CA VAL A 231 1.01 -9.32 8.84
C VAL A 231 0.41 -8.12 8.11
N ALA A 232 -0.91 -7.97 8.10
CA ALA A 232 -1.58 -6.83 7.46
C ALA A 232 -1.20 -5.49 8.12
N ILE A 233 -0.95 -5.48 9.44
CA ILE A 233 -0.46 -4.31 10.17
C ILE A 233 0.96 -3.95 9.75
N ASN A 234 1.87 -4.93 9.72
CA ASN A 234 3.23 -4.75 9.23
C ASN A 234 3.24 -4.25 7.79
N ASP A 235 2.45 -4.87 6.92
CA ASP A 235 2.39 -4.52 5.52
C ASP A 235 1.75 -3.15 5.27
N SER A 236 0.77 -2.73 6.07
CA SER A 236 0.19 -1.38 6.00
C SER A 236 1.22 -0.31 6.35
N GLU A 237 2.12 -0.59 7.27
CA GLU A 237 3.19 0.33 7.65
C GLU A 237 4.28 0.43 6.58
N VAL A 238 4.73 -0.72 6.06
CA VAL A 238 5.71 -0.74 4.97
C VAL A 238 5.13 -0.10 3.72
N HIS A 239 3.86 -0.35 3.43
CA HIS A 239 3.11 0.32 2.36
C HIS A 239 3.16 1.84 2.51
N GLN A 240 2.73 2.38 3.64
CA GLN A 240 2.64 3.84 3.84
C GLN A 240 4.02 4.50 3.88
N LEU A 241 4.98 3.92 4.60
CA LEU A 241 6.27 4.55 4.84
C LEU A 241 7.29 4.36 3.73
N ILE A 242 7.29 3.18 3.10
CA ILE A 242 8.35 2.75 2.19
C ILE A 242 7.84 2.82 0.76
N SER A 243 6.82 2.02 0.44
CA SER A 243 6.30 1.91 -0.93
C SER A 243 5.60 3.18 -1.41
N HIS A 244 4.89 3.89 -0.52
CA HIS A 244 4.16 5.10 -0.87
C HIS A 244 4.98 6.38 -0.62
N TRP A 245 5.45 6.59 0.61
CA TRP A 245 6.12 7.84 0.98
C TRP A 245 7.57 7.94 0.48
N TYR A 246 8.43 6.95 0.75
CA TYR A 246 9.86 7.12 0.49
C TYR A 246 10.24 7.11 -0.99
N GLU A 247 9.61 6.26 -1.81
CA GLU A 247 9.93 6.15 -3.24
C GLU A 247 9.72 7.47 -4.03
N TYR A 248 9.16 8.51 -3.40
CA TYR A 248 8.68 9.73 -4.04
C TYR A 248 9.43 11.05 -3.70
N ILE A 249 10.12 11.18 -2.55
CA ILE A 249 10.47 12.51 -1.98
C ILE A 249 11.57 13.29 -2.73
N ASN A 250 12.40 12.66 -3.57
CA ASN A 250 13.75 13.22 -3.83
C ASN A 250 14.13 13.50 -5.29
N TYR A 251 13.17 13.63 -6.21
CA TYR A 251 13.50 14.00 -7.60
C TYR A 251 13.55 15.54 -7.76
N VAL A 252 14.76 16.10 -7.91
CA VAL A 252 15.01 17.51 -8.23
C VAL A 252 15.30 17.66 -9.74
N VAL A 253 14.84 18.75 -10.35
CA VAL A 253 14.57 18.90 -11.79
C VAL A 253 15.62 19.74 -12.53
N HIS A 254 16.13 19.27 -13.68
CA HIS A 254 16.70 20.05 -14.82
C HIS A 254 16.83 19.15 -16.10
N PRO A 255 17.47 19.58 -17.21
CA PRO A 255 17.00 20.38 -18.35
C PRO A 255 16.05 19.67 -19.36
N ILE A 256 15.59 18.44 -19.10
CA ILE A 256 14.49 17.83 -19.88
C ILE A 256 13.13 18.35 -19.37
N TYR A 257 13.03 19.67 -19.28
CA TYR A 257 11.90 20.34 -18.68
C TYR A 257 10.60 19.98 -19.40
N LYS A 258 10.56 20.02 -20.74
CA LYS A 258 9.30 19.81 -21.47
C LYS A 258 8.75 18.38 -21.37
N LEU A 259 9.60 17.37 -21.28
CA LEU A 259 9.16 15.97 -21.11
C LEU A 259 8.86 15.67 -19.64
N LEU A 260 9.65 16.18 -18.68
CA LEU A 260 9.49 15.82 -17.26
C LEU A 260 8.56 16.75 -16.46
N TYR A 261 8.45 18.04 -16.82
CA TYR A 261 7.67 19.02 -16.06
C TYR A 261 6.22 18.61 -15.80
N PRO A 262 5.47 18.07 -16.78
CA PRO A 262 4.11 17.60 -16.53
C PRO A 262 4.04 16.50 -15.48
N HIS A 263 5.13 15.75 -15.30
CA HIS A 263 5.23 14.66 -14.34
C HIS A 263 5.56 15.09 -12.90
N PHE A 264 5.75 16.39 -12.68
CA PHE A 264 5.98 16.98 -11.36
C PHE A 264 4.88 17.97 -10.95
N TRP A 265 3.77 18.01 -11.69
CA TRP A 265 2.64 18.86 -11.36
C TRP A 265 2.12 18.55 -9.94
N ASP A 266 1.92 19.60 -9.14
CA ASP A 266 1.49 19.56 -7.72
C ASP A 266 2.38 18.78 -6.73
N THR A 267 3.40 18.07 -7.21
CA THR A 267 4.27 17.21 -6.41
C THR A 267 4.90 17.92 -5.21
N MET A 268 5.42 19.14 -5.42
CA MET A 268 6.01 19.92 -4.33
C MET A 268 4.97 20.44 -3.32
N ASN A 269 3.76 20.77 -3.79
CA ASN A 269 2.70 21.29 -2.93
C ASN A 269 2.18 20.20 -2.00
N ILE A 270 1.87 19.01 -2.54
CA ILE A 270 1.42 17.89 -1.71
C ILE A 270 2.52 17.45 -0.75
N ASN A 271 3.78 17.48 -1.15
CA ASN A 271 4.91 17.17 -0.26
C ASN A 271 5.06 18.19 0.89
N ALA A 272 4.94 19.48 0.59
CA ALA A 272 4.96 20.52 1.61
C ALA A 272 3.79 20.39 2.61
N PHE A 273 2.61 20.07 2.07
CA PHE A 273 1.42 19.83 2.87
C PHE A 273 1.56 18.59 3.77
N THR A 274 2.06 17.49 3.20
CA THR A 274 2.33 16.22 3.89
C THR A 274 3.30 16.43 5.06
N ARG A 275 4.40 17.17 4.84
CA ARG A 275 5.33 17.55 5.92
C ARG A 275 4.69 18.37 7.04
N LYS A 276 3.65 19.15 6.74
CA LYS A 276 3.01 20.05 7.69
C LYS A 276 1.92 19.38 8.53
N ILE A 277 1.22 18.39 7.99
CA ILE A 277 0.00 17.83 8.60
C ILE A 277 0.06 16.32 8.83
N LEU A 278 0.68 15.57 7.91
CA LEU A 278 0.67 14.11 7.95
C LEU A 278 1.83 13.56 8.78
N ILE A 279 3.06 13.92 8.41
CA ILE A 279 4.28 13.27 8.91
C ILE A 279 5.06 14.10 9.94
N ASN A 280 4.53 15.26 10.34
CA ASN A 280 5.11 16.04 11.43
C ASN A 280 4.91 15.30 12.77
N GLY A 281 5.71 15.69 13.78
CA GLY A 281 5.51 15.20 15.16
C GLY A 281 4.09 15.49 15.64
N GLY A 282 3.39 14.47 16.12
CA GLY A 282 1.97 14.51 16.49
C GLY A 282 0.99 14.63 15.32
N GLY A 283 1.46 14.46 14.08
CA GLY A 283 0.66 14.48 12.85
C GLY A 283 -0.19 13.22 12.67
N VAL A 284 -0.95 13.15 11.58
CA VAL A 284 -1.92 12.07 11.31
C VAL A 284 -1.26 10.70 11.26
N LEU A 285 -0.06 10.59 10.69
CA LEU A 285 0.65 9.32 10.57
C LEU A 285 1.02 8.74 11.95
N GLU A 286 1.61 9.55 12.82
CA GLU A 286 1.99 9.10 14.18
C GLU A 286 0.78 8.69 15.03
N LEU A 287 -0.40 9.23 14.74
CA LEU A 287 -1.64 8.92 15.47
C LEU A 287 -2.36 7.69 14.92
N THR A 288 -2.10 7.31 13.66
CA THR A 288 -2.82 6.24 12.97
C THR A 288 -1.96 5.03 12.63
N SER A 289 -0.64 5.08 12.86
CA SER A 289 0.29 3.97 12.69
C SER A 289 0.75 3.35 14.01
N PHE A 290 1.06 2.05 14.00
CA PHE A 290 1.64 1.38 15.16
C PHE A 290 3.04 1.88 15.55
N SER A 291 3.81 2.41 14.59
CA SER A 291 5.18 2.89 14.84
C SER A 291 5.19 4.25 15.54
N GLY A 292 4.09 5.01 15.44
CA GLY A 292 3.88 6.29 16.07
C GLY A 292 5.05 7.25 15.83
N LYS A 293 5.62 7.81 16.90
CA LYS A 293 6.75 8.75 16.83
C LYS A 293 8.04 8.19 16.19
N TYR A 294 8.10 6.89 15.92
CA TYR A 294 9.26 6.26 15.28
C TYR A 294 9.08 6.09 13.76
N ALA A 295 7.90 6.38 13.21
CA ALA A 295 7.55 6.17 11.80
C ALA A 295 8.58 6.76 10.83
N MET A 296 8.87 8.06 10.98
CA MET A 296 9.77 8.79 10.08
C MET A 296 11.25 8.41 10.24
N GLU A 297 11.66 8.01 11.44
CA GLU A 297 13.01 7.49 11.66
C GLU A 297 13.17 6.12 11.00
N MET A 298 12.15 5.26 11.15
CA MET A 298 12.12 3.92 10.59
C MET A 298 12.17 3.94 9.06
N SER A 299 11.43 4.85 8.41
CA SER A 299 11.51 5.01 6.95
C SER A 299 12.92 5.40 6.50
N SER A 300 13.58 6.33 7.20
CA SER A 300 14.97 6.71 6.90
C SER A 300 15.96 5.55 7.03
N VAL A 301 15.82 4.69 8.05
CA VAL A 301 16.71 3.54 8.27
C VAL A 301 16.49 2.44 7.25
N ILE A 302 15.23 2.04 7.01
CA ILE A 302 14.90 0.98 6.05
C ILE A 302 15.39 1.38 4.65
N CYS A 303 15.29 2.66 4.30
CA CYS A 303 15.66 3.12 2.98
C CYS A 303 17.16 3.31 2.73
N LYS A 304 18.02 3.00 3.70
CA LYS A 304 19.47 2.88 3.44
C LYS A 304 19.80 1.74 2.48
N SER A 305 18.96 0.71 2.41
CA SER A 305 19.10 -0.40 1.46
C SER A 305 18.43 -0.12 0.10
N TRP A 306 17.80 1.05 -0.07
CA TRP A 306 17.13 1.41 -1.31
C TRP A 306 18.12 1.54 -2.48
N ASN A 307 17.68 1.10 -3.66
CA ASN A 307 18.45 1.09 -4.90
C ASN A 307 17.52 1.50 -6.07
N LEU A 308 18.03 2.33 -6.97
CA LEU A 308 17.34 2.80 -8.19
C LEU A 308 17.22 1.70 -9.27
N ASP A 309 17.93 0.58 -9.14
CA ASP A 309 17.86 -0.54 -10.09
C ASP A 309 16.54 -1.33 -9.96
N LEU A 310 15.47 -0.78 -10.54
CA LEU A 310 14.16 -1.42 -10.62
C LEU A 310 14.18 -2.69 -11.50
N LYS A 311 15.19 -2.86 -12.37
CA LYS A 311 15.34 -4.03 -13.25
C LYS A 311 15.59 -5.31 -12.42
N LYS A 312 16.21 -5.21 -11.23
CA LYS A 312 16.39 -6.34 -10.29
C LYS A 312 15.08 -6.89 -9.70
N ARG A 313 13.98 -6.13 -9.74
CA ARG A 313 12.68 -6.57 -9.20
C ARG A 313 11.97 -7.56 -10.13
N TYR A 314 12.44 -7.69 -11.38
CA TYR A 314 11.90 -8.63 -12.35
C TYR A 314 12.93 -9.71 -12.69
N ILE A 315 12.48 -10.96 -12.79
CA ILE A 315 13.37 -12.07 -13.10
C ILE A 315 13.67 -12.04 -14.61
N TYR A 316 14.89 -11.63 -14.94
CA TYR A 316 15.44 -11.72 -16.29
C TYR A 316 15.89 -13.15 -16.56
N SER A 317 15.35 -13.76 -17.62
CA SER A 317 15.89 -15.00 -18.18
C SER A 317 16.82 -14.66 -19.35
N PRO A 318 17.73 -15.57 -19.76
CA PRO A 318 18.57 -15.38 -20.96
C PRO A 318 17.77 -15.11 -22.25
N ASN A 319 16.48 -15.46 -22.27
CA ASN A 319 15.55 -15.26 -23.39
C ASN A 319 14.65 -14.02 -23.21
N GLY A 320 14.96 -13.13 -22.26
CA GLY A 320 14.19 -11.93 -21.94
C GLY A 320 13.46 -11.99 -20.59
N LEU A 321 12.68 -10.96 -20.31
CA LEU A 321 11.90 -10.81 -19.09
C LEU A 321 10.83 -11.91 -18.98
N ARG A 322 10.77 -12.65 -17.86
CA ARG A 322 9.74 -13.66 -17.65
C ARG A 322 9.20 -13.60 -16.22
N LEU A 323 7.91 -13.30 -16.11
CA LEU A 323 7.19 -13.41 -14.84
C LEU A 323 7.05 -14.88 -14.43
N LEU A 324 7.41 -15.19 -13.18
CA LEU A 324 7.15 -16.51 -12.60
C LEU A 324 5.67 -16.71 -12.32
N ILE A 325 5.02 -15.69 -11.76
CA ILE A 325 3.57 -15.63 -11.59
C ILE A 325 3.00 -14.98 -12.85
N LYS A 326 2.44 -15.79 -13.75
CA LYS A 326 1.92 -15.31 -15.04
C LYS A 326 0.75 -14.34 -14.89
N ASP A 327 -0.14 -14.62 -13.94
CA ASP A 327 -1.27 -13.76 -13.59
C ASP A 327 -0.94 -12.92 -12.36
N TYR A 328 0.07 -12.05 -12.47
CA TYR A 328 0.42 -11.05 -11.46
C TYR A 328 -0.09 -9.69 -11.97
N PRO A 329 -1.29 -9.24 -11.58
CA PRO A 329 -1.96 -8.11 -12.23
C PRO A 329 -1.13 -6.83 -12.23
N TYR A 330 -0.51 -6.47 -11.10
CA TYR A 330 0.39 -5.32 -11.02
C TYR A 330 1.56 -5.42 -12.01
N ALA A 331 2.28 -6.55 -12.01
CA ALA A 331 3.46 -6.70 -12.86
C ALA A 331 3.10 -6.79 -14.34
N VAL A 332 2.03 -7.51 -14.70
CA VAL A 332 1.59 -7.66 -16.09
C VAL A 332 1.14 -6.32 -16.68
N ASP A 333 0.26 -5.60 -15.98
CA ASP A 333 -0.24 -4.31 -16.47
C ASP A 333 0.86 -3.25 -16.40
N GLY A 334 1.69 -3.31 -15.36
CA GLY A 334 2.81 -2.39 -15.14
C GLY A 334 3.86 -2.48 -16.24
N LEU A 335 4.18 -3.68 -16.73
CA LEU A 335 5.14 -3.86 -17.81
C LEU A 335 4.65 -3.28 -19.14
N GLU A 336 3.36 -3.41 -19.45
CA GLU A 336 2.75 -2.80 -20.63
C GLU A 336 2.86 -1.27 -20.58
N ILE A 337 2.54 -0.66 -19.43
CA ILE A 337 2.68 0.78 -19.20
C ILE A 337 4.15 1.20 -19.27
N TRP A 338 5.07 0.44 -18.66
CA TRP A 338 6.51 0.69 -18.71
C TRP A 338 7.02 0.74 -20.15
N PHE A 339 6.69 -0.25 -20.99
CA PHE A 339 7.14 -0.27 -22.39
C PHE A 339 6.55 0.87 -23.22
N ALA A 340 5.30 1.28 -22.93
CA ALA A 340 4.71 2.45 -23.57
C ALA A 340 5.46 3.73 -23.21
N ILE A 341 5.78 3.94 -21.91
CA ILE A 341 6.57 5.09 -21.44
C ILE A 341 7.97 5.06 -22.06
N GLU A 342 8.65 3.92 -22.02
CA GLU A 342 10.01 3.76 -22.53
C GLU A 342 10.10 4.13 -24.02
N LYS A 343 9.16 3.64 -24.85
CA LYS A 343 9.10 3.99 -26.27
C LYS A 343 8.87 5.49 -26.46
N TRP A 344 7.93 6.07 -25.72
CA TRP A 344 7.64 7.51 -25.80
C TRP A 344 8.89 8.34 -25.48
N VAL A 345 9.56 8.05 -24.37
CA VAL A 345 10.80 8.71 -23.96
C VAL A 345 11.89 8.51 -25.00
N ARG A 346 12.04 7.30 -25.54
CA ARG A 346 13.02 6.97 -26.58
C ARG A 346 12.81 7.79 -27.84
N ASP A 347 11.58 7.87 -28.34
CA ASP A 347 11.24 8.63 -29.55
C ASP A 347 11.47 10.13 -29.33
N TYR A 348 11.08 10.65 -28.17
CA TYR A 348 11.31 12.04 -27.77
C TYR A 348 12.81 12.36 -27.69
N CYS A 349 13.57 11.58 -26.92
CA CYS A 349 14.99 11.79 -26.70
C CYS A 349 15.80 11.61 -28.00
N SER A 350 15.43 10.66 -28.86
CA SER A 350 16.10 10.45 -30.15
C SER A 350 15.95 11.62 -31.11
N PHE A 351 14.87 12.39 -30.99
CA PHE A 351 14.65 13.61 -31.77
C PHE A 351 15.51 14.78 -31.27
N TYR A 352 15.46 15.07 -29.96
CA TYR A 352 16.11 16.25 -29.36
C TYR A 352 17.61 16.05 -29.05
N TYR A 353 18.05 14.81 -28.82
CA TYR A 353 19.40 14.51 -28.35
C TYR A 353 20.14 13.58 -29.32
N LYS A 354 21.06 14.17 -30.10
CA LYS A 354 21.79 13.50 -31.19
C LYS A 354 23.25 13.16 -30.86
N ILE A 355 23.84 13.77 -29.81
CA ILE A 355 25.26 13.60 -29.43
C ILE A 355 25.36 13.48 -27.90
N ASP A 356 26.28 12.64 -27.43
CA ASP A 356 26.53 12.29 -26.02
C ASP A 356 27.25 13.41 -25.20
N GLU A 357 27.38 14.63 -25.71
CA GLU A 357 28.30 15.65 -25.16
C GLU A 357 27.73 16.61 -24.10
N MET A 358 26.44 16.53 -23.71
CA MET A 358 25.79 17.65 -23.00
C MET A 358 25.06 17.29 -21.69
N TRP A 359 25.69 16.55 -20.76
CA TRP A 359 24.96 15.97 -19.60
C TRP A 359 25.64 16.03 -18.24
N ILE A 360 26.49 17.02 -17.97
CA ILE A 360 27.33 17.06 -16.75
C ILE A 360 26.60 17.58 -15.49
N GLU A 361 25.39 18.13 -15.59
CA GLU A 361 24.76 18.86 -14.47
C GLU A 361 23.83 18.00 -13.58
N LEU A 362 23.93 16.67 -13.62
CA LEU A 362 22.89 15.76 -13.11
C LEU A 362 23.17 15.08 -11.75
N GLN A 363 24.22 15.45 -11.00
CA GLN A 363 24.64 14.62 -9.86
C GLN A 363 24.97 15.26 -8.52
N GLU A 364 24.72 16.55 -8.29
CA GLU A 364 25.23 17.19 -7.06
C GLU A 364 24.19 17.52 -5.98
N GLU A 365 22.89 17.60 -6.30
CA GLU A 365 21.87 18.01 -5.32
C GLU A 365 20.57 17.18 -5.43
N GLY A 366 20.19 16.49 -4.34
CA GLY A 366 18.94 15.70 -4.22
C GLY A 366 19.09 14.40 -3.41
N HIS A 367 20.20 13.66 -3.63
CA HIS A 367 20.53 12.40 -2.95
C HIS A 367 21.98 12.38 -2.44
N ASP A 368 22.40 13.46 -1.76
CA ASP A 368 23.77 13.62 -1.25
C ASP A 368 24.19 12.47 -0.30
N ASP A 369 23.24 11.90 0.42
CA ASP A 369 23.45 10.74 1.31
C ASP A 369 23.85 9.45 0.57
N LYS A 370 23.59 9.38 -0.74
CA LYS A 370 23.83 8.21 -1.59
C LYS A 370 24.64 8.51 -2.85
N LYS A 371 25.19 9.71 -3.02
CA LYS A 371 25.91 10.12 -4.26
C LYS A 371 27.04 9.17 -4.67
N ASP A 372 27.71 8.55 -3.71
CA ASP A 372 28.85 7.65 -3.95
C ASP A 372 28.43 6.21 -4.33
N LYS A 373 27.13 5.92 -4.48
CA LYS A 373 26.66 4.56 -4.78
C LYS A 373 26.92 4.20 -6.25
N PRO A 374 27.43 2.99 -6.53
CA PRO A 374 27.85 2.59 -7.88
C PRO A 374 26.70 2.36 -8.86
N TRP A 375 25.45 2.31 -8.38
CA TRP A 375 24.27 2.09 -9.21
C TRP A 375 23.67 3.38 -9.79
N TRP A 376 24.20 4.56 -9.44
CA TRP A 376 23.76 5.80 -10.08
C TRP A 376 24.16 5.81 -11.57
N PRO A 377 23.23 6.08 -12.50
CA PRO A 377 23.59 6.29 -13.89
C PRO A 377 24.47 7.54 -14.00
N LYS A 378 25.50 7.46 -14.84
CA LYS A 378 26.38 8.59 -15.13
C LYS A 378 25.78 9.53 -16.18
N ILE A 379 24.76 9.06 -16.90
CA ILE A 379 24.02 9.76 -17.95
C ILE A 379 24.99 10.30 -19.01
N GLN A 380 25.92 9.44 -19.42
CA GLN A 380 26.93 9.74 -20.44
C GLN A 380 26.48 9.32 -21.84
N THR A 381 25.40 8.55 -21.94
CA THR A 381 24.86 8.09 -23.21
C THR A 381 23.38 8.41 -23.32
N ARG A 382 22.88 8.51 -24.55
CA ARG A 382 21.44 8.64 -24.77
C ARG A 382 20.63 7.48 -24.18
N GLU A 383 21.15 6.27 -24.15
CA GLU A 383 20.44 5.13 -23.52
C GLU A 383 20.32 5.32 -22.00
N GLU A 384 21.38 5.78 -21.34
CA GLU A 384 21.33 6.09 -19.90
C GLU A 384 20.33 7.22 -19.60
N LEU A 385 20.20 8.20 -20.49
CA LEU A 385 19.20 9.26 -20.40
C LEU A 385 17.76 8.71 -20.54
N ILE A 386 17.53 7.88 -21.56
CA ILE A 386 16.24 7.24 -21.81
C ILE A 386 15.83 6.38 -20.60
N ASP A 387 16.74 5.54 -20.11
CA ASP A 387 16.52 4.72 -18.91
C ASP A 387 16.17 5.60 -17.70
N SER A 388 16.94 6.67 -17.46
CA SER A 388 16.73 7.57 -16.31
C SER A 388 15.38 8.30 -16.39
N CYS A 389 15.03 8.86 -17.55
CA CYS A 389 13.74 9.51 -17.75
C CYS A 389 12.58 8.53 -17.63
N THR A 390 12.71 7.32 -18.18
CA THR A 390 11.70 6.27 -18.06
C THR A 390 11.46 5.90 -16.59
N ILE A 391 12.52 5.77 -15.80
CA ILE A 391 12.42 5.50 -14.35
C ILE A 391 11.70 6.66 -13.64
N ILE A 392 12.11 7.90 -13.88
CA ILE A 392 11.50 9.08 -13.25
C ILE A 392 10.00 9.15 -13.55
N ILE A 393 9.64 8.99 -14.82
CA ILE A 393 8.26 9.02 -15.27
C ILE A 393 7.48 7.83 -14.69
N TRP A 394 8.03 6.62 -14.72
CA TRP A 394 7.40 5.43 -14.10
C TRP A 394 7.12 5.62 -12.60
N VAL A 395 8.09 6.14 -11.85
CA VAL A 395 7.98 6.33 -10.40
C VAL A 395 6.93 7.41 -10.08
N ALA A 396 6.96 8.54 -10.78
CA ALA A 396 5.99 9.63 -10.60
C ALA A 396 4.55 9.21 -10.97
N LEU A 397 4.40 8.25 -11.89
CA LEU A 397 3.13 7.82 -12.44
C LEU A 397 2.62 6.51 -11.81
N ALA A 398 3.01 5.40 -12.43
CA ALA A 398 2.37 4.10 -12.29
C ALA A 398 2.70 3.46 -10.94
N LEU A 399 3.90 3.70 -10.41
CA LEU A 399 4.26 3.22 -9.08
C LEU A 399 3.43 3.93 -8.00
N HIS A 400 3.38 5.26 -8.03
CA HIS A 400 2.59 6.05 -7.10
C HIS A 400 1.10 5.68 -7.16
N VAL A 401 0.53 5.54 -8.35
CA VAL A 401 -0.91 5.22 -8.53
C VAL A 401 -1.31 3.93 -7.85
N VAL A 402 -0.50 2.88 -8.02
CA VAL A 402 -0.79 1.56 -7.46
C VAL A 402 -0.80 1.59 -5.94
N VAL A 403 0.13 2.33 -5.33
CA VAL A 403 0.23 2.43 -3.87
C VAL A 403 -0.67 3.52 -3.28
N ASN A 404 -1.21 4.44 -4.09
CA ASN A 404 -2.03 5.55 -3.61
C ASN A 404 -3.55 5.31 -3.80
N PHE A 405 -4.02 5.11 -5.03
CA PHE A 405 -5.48 5.05 -5.32
C PHE A 405 -6.15 3.74 -4.88
N GLY A 406 -5.35 2.74 -4.51
CA GLY A 406 -5.81 1.50 -3.87
C GLY A 406 -6.09 1.64 -2.37
N GLN A 407 -5.70 2.74 -1.71
CA GLN A 407 -5.82 2.87 -0.26
C GLN A 407 -7.27 2.75 0.22
N TYR A 408 -8.18 3.58 -0.25
CA TYR A 408 -9.58 3.49 0.19
C TYR A 408 -10.28 2.20 -0.27
N PRO A 409 -10.17 1.76 -1.54
CA PRO A 409 -10.80 0.52 -1.99
C PRO A 409 -10.43 -0.72 -1.15
N TYR A 410 -9.16 -0.87 -0.74
CA TYR A 410 -8.71 -2.03 0.04
C TYR A 410 -8.72 -1.81 1.57
N ALA A 411 -8.46 -0.58 2.04
CA ALA A 411 -8.29 -0.30 3.47
C ALA A 411 -9.50 0.35 4.16
N SER A 412 -10.55 0.74 3.42
CA SER A 412 -11.79 1.21 4.04
C SER A 412 -12.50 0.14 4.87
N TYR A 413 -12.29 -1.14 4.56
CA TYR A 413 -12.65 -2.24 5.45
C TYR A 413 -11.53 -2.50 6.46
N LEU A 414 -11.70 -1.96 7.68
CA LEU A 414 -10.68 -1.96 8.74
C LEU A 414 -10.10 -3.34 9.08
N SER A 415 -10.89 -4.40 8.91
CA SER A 415 -10.43 -5.75 9.22
C SER A 415 -9.45 -6.30 8.18
N ASN A 416 -9.39 -5.68 7.00
CA ASN A 416 -8.49 -6.08 5.91
C ASN A 416 -7.11 -5.42 6.04
N ARG A 417 -7.08 -4.10 6.27
CA ARG A 417 -5.84 -3.29 6.39
C ARG A 417 -5.79 -2.52 7.71
N PRO A 418 -5.75 -3.20 8.87
CA PRO A 418 -5.55 -2.54 10.15
C PRO A 418 -4.17 -1.88 10.21
N THR A 419 -4.08 -0.72 10.85
CA THR A 419 -2.82 0.06 10.94
C THR A 419 -2.21 0.08 12.34
N ILE A 420 -2.98 -0.26 13.37
CA ILE A 420 -2.53 -0.34 14.77
C ILE A 420 -3.02 -1.64 15.39
N SER A 421 -2.11 -2.30 16.11
CA SER A 421 -2.43 -3.31 17.12
C SER A 421 -2.07 -2.83 18.52
N CYS A 422 -2.92 -3.14 19.50
CA CYS A 422 -2.74 -2.76 20.91
C CYS A 422 -2.45 -3.96 21.82
N ARG A 423 -2.48 -5.18 21.28
CA ARG A 423 -2.29 -6.43 22.03
C ARG A 423 -1.42 -7.40 21.25
N PHE A 424 -0.62 -8.15 21.99
CA PHE A 424 0.04 -9.35 21.46
C PHE A 424 -0.97 -10.48 21.28
N MET A 425 -0.59 -11.45 20.45
CA MET A 425 -1.33 -12.70 20.28
C MET A 425 -1.53 -13.34 21.66
N PRO A 426 -2.76 -13.77 22.03
CA PRO A 426 -2.99 -14.49 23.26
C PRO A 426 -2.14 -15.77 23.33
N GLU A 427 -1.58 -16.07 24.50
CA GLU A 427 -0.83 -17.31 24.73
C GLU A 427 -1.79 -18.48 24.92
N LYS A 428 -1.40 -19.67 24.43
CA LYS A 428 -2.16 -20.91 24.65
C LYS A 428 -2.46 -21.09 26.14
N GLU A 429 -3.60 -21.71 26.45
CA GLU A 429 -4.06 -21.98 27.81
C GLU A 429 -4.41 -20.73 28.65
N THR A 430 -4.42 -19.53 28.05
CA THR A 430 -4.93 -18.32 28.72
C THR A 430 -6.42 -18.11 28.44
N PRO A 431 -7.16 -17.42 29.34
CA PRO A 431 -8.57 -17.08 29.09
C PRO A 431 -8.79 -16.30 27.79
N LYS A 432 -7.81 -15.48 27.39
CA LYS A 432 -7.85 -14.71 26.14
C LYS A 432 -7.70 -15.60 24.90
N TYR A 433 -6.97 -16.70 25.00
CA TYR A 433 -6.85 -17.67 23.91
C TYR A 433 -8.11 -18.50 23.75
N ILE A 434 -8.75 -18.87 24.87
CA ILE A 434 -10.08 -19.48 24.85
C ILE A 434 -11.11 -18.53 24.21
N GLU A 435 -11.03 -17.22 24.49
CA GLU A 435 -11.85 -16.19 23.80
C GLU A 435 -11.52 -16.12 22.30
N LEU A 436 -10.25 -16.27 21.90
CA LEU A 436 -9.85 -16.29 20.49
C LEU A 436 -10.43 -17.49 19.74
N GLU A 437 -10.42 -18.68 20.35
CA GLU A 437 -10.99 -19.90 19.76
C GLU A 437 -12.52 -19.85 19.66
N SER A 438 -13.18 -19.27 20.66
CA SER A 438 -14.64 -19.19 20.71
C SER A 438 -15.22 -17.99 19.96
N ASN A 439 -14.52 -16.85 19.93
CA ASN A 439 -14.95 -15.63 19.26
C ASN A 439 -13.75 -14.82 18.71
N PRO A 440 -13.18 -15.27 17.57
CA PRO A 440 -12.01 -14.64 16.99
C PRO A 440 -12.27 -13.18 16.57
N ASP A 441 -13.50 -12.85 16.19
CA ASP A 441 -13.90 -11.50 15.77
C ASP A 441 -13.84 -10.51 16.92
N LYS A 442 -14.32 -10.91 18.10
CA LYS A 442 -14.23 -10.10 19.31
C LYS A 442 -12.79 -9.84 19.72
N VAL A 443 -11.93 -10.86 19.66
CA VAL A 443 -10.49 -10.70 19.98
C VAL A 443 -9.80 -9.83 18.94
N PHE A 444 -10.11 -10.02 17.66
CA PHE A 444 -9.59 -9.20 16.57
C PHE A 444 -9.93 -7.71 16.76
N LEU A 445 -11.21 -7.38 16.98
CA LEU A 445 -11.68 -6.00 17.21
C LEU A 445 -11.10 -5.38 18.49
N LYS A 446 -10.86 -6.19 19.52
CA LYS A 446 -10.15 -5.75 20.75
C LYS A 446 -8.66 -5.49 20.52
N THR A 447 -8.09 -6.04 19.45
CA THR A 447 -6.67 -5.96 19.13
C THR A 447 -6.36 -4.74 18.26
N ILE A 448 -7.24 -4.39 17.32
CA ILE A 448 -6.99 -3.31 16.33
C ILE A 448 -7.71 -1.99 16.65
N ILE A 449 -7.14 -0.85 16.23
CA ILE A 449 -7.77 0.49 16.33
C ILE A 449 -7.44 1.30 15.06
N THR A 450 -8.43 1.84 14.33
CA THR A 450 -8.11 2.50 13.03
C THR A 450 -9.09 3.61 12.58
N LEU A 451 -10.00 4.10 13.43
CA LEU A 451 -11.08 5.01 13.00
C LEU A 451 -10.63 6.33 12.33
N LEU A 452 -9.50 6.93 12.76
CA LEU A 452 -9.01 8.19 12.17
C LEU A 452 -8.39 8.01 10.77
N GLY A 453 -7.96 6.79 10.41
CA GLY A 453 -7.26 6.54 9.15
C GLY A 453 -8.16 6.57 7.92
N ILE A 454 -9.43 6.13 8.02
CA ILE A 454 -10.32 5.95 6.86
C ILE A 454 -10.58 7.29 6.13
N SER A 455 -10.92 8.34 6.87
CA SER A 455 -11.21 9.65 6.26
C SER A 455 -10.00 10.21 5.52
N PHE A 456 -8.79 9.92 6.03
CA PHE A 456 -7.56 10.37 5.41
C PHE A 456 -7.28 9.64 4.11
N ILE A 457 -7.36 8.30 4.10
CA ILE A 457 -7.19 7.51 2.88
C ILE A 457 -8.32 7.75 1.87
N GLU A 458 -9.52 8.16 2.29
CA GLU A 458 -10.61 8.57 1.39
C GLU A 458 -10.20 9.80 0.57
N ILE A 459 -9.60 10.79 1.23
CA ILE A 459 -9.11 11.98 0.55
C ILE A 459 -7.95 11.60 -0.37
N LEU A 460 -6.99 10.81 0.13
CA LEU A 460 -5.82 10.39 -0.63
C LEU A 460 -6.12 9.44 -1.80
N SER A 461 -7.32 8.87 -1.91
CA SER A 461 -7.68 7.96 -3.00
C SER A 461 -8.56 8.61 -4.06
N ARG A 462 -8.75 9.93 -4.00
CA ARG A 462 -9.72 10.65 -4.82
C ARG A 462 -9.03 11.44 -5.92
N HIS A 463 -9.41 11.20 -7.17
CA HIS A 463 -8.97 12.07 -8.27
C HIS A 463 -9.68 13.42 -8.22
N SER A 464 -8.95 14.50 -8.46
CA SER A 464 -9.55 15.81 -8.71
C SER A 464 -10.34 15.82 -10.03
N SER A 465 -11.27 16.76 -10.18
CA SER A 465 -12.06 16.91 -11.41
C SER A 465 -11.28 17.53 -12.57
N ASP A 466 -10.19 18.23 -12.27
CA ASP A 466 -9.25 18.85 -13.21
C ASP A 466 -7.96 18.03 -13.38
N GLU A 467 -7.96 16.77 -12.93
CA GLU A 467 -6.82 15.87 -13.05
C GLU A 467 -6.43 15.62 -14.51
N VAL A 468 -5.11 15.56 -14.77
CA VAL A 468 -4.56 15.28 -16.09
C VAL A 468 -3.94 13.88 -16.07
N TYR A 469 -4.50 12.97 -16.85
CA TYR A 469 -4.07 11.57 -16.90
C TYR A 469 -2.95 11.33 -17.92
N LEU A 470 -2.28 10.20 -17.78
CA LEU A 470 -1.21 9.74 -18.66
C LEU A 470 -1.68 9.69 -20.12
N GLY A 471 -0.86 10.28 -21.00
CA GLY A 471 -1.17 10.39 -22.42
C GLY A 471 -2.13 11.53 -22.78
N GLN A 472 -2.60 12.34 -21.82
CA GLN A 472 -3.40 13.53 -22.12
C GLN A 472 -2.53 14.73 -22.50
N ARG A 473 -3.00 15.50 -23.48
CA ARG A 473 -2.23 16.49 -24.26
C ARG A 473 -1.76 17.75 -23.51
N ALA A 474 -2.12 17.96 -22.25
CA ALA A 474 -1.61 19.09 -21.47
C ALA A 474 -0.07 19.10 -21.39
N ILE A 475 0.57 17.93 -21.60
CA ILE A 475 2.02 17.72 -21.73
C ILE A 475 2.64 18.50 -22.91
N LEU A 476 1.90 18.74 -24.00
CA LEU A 476 2.43 19.22 -25.28
C LEU A 476 2.15 20.69 -25.58
N GLU A 477 1.51 21.44 -24.68
CA GLU A 477 1.21 22.86 -24.89
C GLU A 477 2.47 23.73 -25.13
N GLY A 478 3.67 23.17 -24.91
CA GLY A 478 4.97 23.83 -25.12
C GLY A 478 5.75 23.46 -26.40
N THR A 479 5.22 22.64 -27.33
CA THR A 479 5.93 22.29 -28.58
C THR A 479 5.05 22.31 -29.84
N SER A 480 5.62 22.78 -30.95
CA SER A 480 5.03 22.73 -32.30
C SER A 480 5.75 21.74 -33.23
N ASP A 481 6.70 20.98 -32.69
CA ASP A 481 7.52 20.02 -33.45
C ASP A 481 6.69 18.79 -33.85
N LYS A 482 6.57 18.57 -35.16
CA LYS A 482 5.69 17.51 -35.71
C LYS A 482 6.06 16.10 -35.27
N THR A 483 7.34 15.79 -35.15
CA THR A 483 7.81 14.43 -34.84
C THR A 483 7.48 14.03 -33.39
N PRO A 484 7.82 14.81 -32.36
CA PRO A 484 7.37 14.52 -30.99
C PRO A 484 5.86 14.52 -30.82
N LEU A 485 5.13 15.41 -31.51
CA LEU A 485 3.65 15.40 -31.49
C LEU A 485 3.09 14.07 -32.03
N ALA A 486 3.63 13.58 -33.16
CA ALA A 486 3.21 12.31 -33.73
C ALA A 486 3.57 11.11 -32.83
N ALA A 487 4.75 11.13 -32.20
CA ALA A 487 5.16 10.09 -31.25
C ALA A 487 4.26 10.08 -30.00
N PHE A 488 3.78 11.24 -29.54
CA PHE A 488 2.84 11.31 -28.43
C PHE A 488 1.44 10.80 -28.82
N ASP A 489 0.97 11.11 -30.03
CA ASP A 489 -0.29 10.56 -30.55
C ASP A 489 -0.22 9.02 -30.66
N GLU A 490 0.95 8.46 -30.96
CA GLU A 490 1.18 7.00 -30.94
C GLU A 490 1.16 6.45 -29.51
N PHE A 491 1.80 7.14 -28.56
CA PHE A 491 1.77 6.80 -27.15
C PHE A 491 0.34 6.79 -26.58
N GLU A 492 -0.47 7.81 -26.87
CA GLU A 492 -1.88 7.89 -26.47
C GLU A 492 -2.68 6.69 -26.99
N LYS A 493 -2.52 6.34 -28.27
CA LYS A 493 -3.18 5.17 -28.87
C LYS A 493 -2.73 3.85 -28.23
N TRP A 494 -1.46 3.74 -27.89
CA TRP A 494 -0.95 2.54 -27.23
C TRP A 494 -1.56 2.40 -25.83
N LEU A 495 -1.63 3.47 -25.04
CA LEU A 495 -2.30 3.46 -23.74
C LEU A 495 -3.77 3.03 -23.84
N PHE A 496 -4.50 3.54 -24.83
CA PHE A 496 -5.87 3.08 -25.08
C PHE A 496 -5.95 1.57 -25.33
N GLY A 497 -5.05 1.04 -26.18
CA GLY A 497 -4.96 -0.40 -26.42
C GLY A 497 -4.56 -1.21 -25.19
N ILE A 498 -3.76 -0.64 -24.27
CA ILE A 498 -3.47 -1.27 -22.97
C ILE A 498 -4.73 -1.37 -22.14
N GLU A 499 -5.53 -0.30 -22.04
CA GLU A 499 -6.79 -0.31 -21.29
C GLU A 499 -7.75 -1.40 -21.80
N GLU A 500 -7.89 -1.53 -23.13
CA GLU A 500 -8.69 -2.61 -23.75
C GLU A 500 -8.18 -4.00 -23.35
N ARG A 501 -6.85 -4.23 -23.39
CA ARG A 501 -6.25 -5.50 -22.96
C ARG A 501 -6.51 -5.80 -21.48
N ILE A 502 -6.46 -4.79 -20.61
CA ILE A 502 -6.77 -4.99 -19.19
C ILE A 502 -8.24 -5.38 -19.01
N VAL A 503 -9.16 -4.75 -19.75
CA VAL A 503 -10.59 -5.12 -19.76
C VAL A 503 -10.79 -6.56 -20.22
N GLU A 504 -10.10 -6.99 -21.28
CA GLU A 504 -10.16 -8.38 -21.76
C GLU A 504 -9.63 -9.36 -20.72
N MET A 505 -8.46 -9.08 -20.12
CA MET A 505 -7.86 -9.92 -19.08
C MET A 505 -8.74 -10.05 -17.84
N LYS A 506 -9.37 -8.94 -17.42
CA LYS A 506 -10.35 -8.93 -16.32
C LYS A 506 -11.51 -9.89 -16.54
N ASN A 507 -11.99 -10.02 -17.78
CA ASN A 507 -13.12 -10.88 -18.13
C ASN A 507 -12.69 -12.34 -18.39
N ASN A 508 -11.40 -12.65 -18.35
CA ASN A 508 -10.89 -14.00 -18.55
C ASN A 508 -10.92 -14.80 -17.24
N GLU A 509 -11.81 -15.78 -17.16
CA GLU A 509 -11.98 -16.64 -15.98
C GLU A 509 -10.73 -17.47 -15.61
N GLN A 510 -9.77 -17.63 -16.52
CA GLN A 510 -8.49 -18.28 -16.25
C GLN A 510 -7.53 -17.39 -15.43
N LEU A 511 -7.74 -16.07 -15.43
CA LEU A 511 -6.92 -15.09 -14.71
C LEU A 511 -7.56 -14.76 -13.35
N LYS A 512 -7.40 -15.69 -12.40
CA LYS A 512 -8.08 -15.66 -11.10
C LYS A 512 -7.64 -14.50 -10.19
N ASN A 513 -6.40 -14.03 -10.30
CA ASN A 513 -5.86 -12.99 -9.43
C ASN A 513 -6.38 -11.59 -9.78
N ARG A 514 -6.97 -11.43 -10.99
CA ARG A 514 -7.53 -10.17 -11.49
C ARG A 514 -8.73 -9.66 -10.71
N VAL A 515 -9.54 -10.56 -10.16
CA VAL A 515 -10.83 -10.21 -9.54
C VAL A 515 -10.94 -10.74 -8.11
N GLY A 516 -10.44 -11.96 -7.87
CA GLY A 516 -10.46 -12.57 -6.55
C GLY A 516 -11.84 -12.90 -5.99
N PRO A 517 -11.89 -13.54 -4.81
CA PRO A 517 -13.14 -13.91 -4.12
C PRO A 517 -13.97 -12.69 -3.68
N VAL A 518 -13.35 -11.51 -3.55
CA VAL A 518 -14.04 -10.26 -3.20
C VAL A 518 -14.80 -9.63 -4.37
N ASN A 519 -14.64 -10.16 -5.58
CA ASN A 519 -15.21 -9.63 -6.80
C ASN A 519 -14.78 -8.16 -7.05
N MET A 520 -13.48 -7.88 -6.85
CA MET A 520 -12.88 -6.57 -7.03
C MET A 520 -11.86 -6.61 -8.17
N PRO A 521 -12.24 -6.18 -9.38
CA PRO A 521 -11.33 -6.14 -10.51
C PRO A 521 -10.11 -5.24 -10.26
N TYR A 522 -8.94 -5.70 -10.65
CA TYR A 522 -7.71 -4.91 -10.62
C TYR A 522 -7.75 -3.87 -11.74
N THR A 523 -7.96 -2.61 -11.37
CA THR A 523 -8.08 -1.49 -12.32
C THR A 523 -7.12 -0.34 -12.04
N LEU A 524 -6.21 -0.48 -11.08
CA LEU A 524 -5.33 0.61 -10.64
C LEU A 524 -4.44 1.15 -11.77
N LEU A 525 -4.04 0.30 -12.72
CA LEU A 525 -3.20 0.69 -13.87
C LEU A 525 -4.00 0.96 -15.16
N TYR A 526 -5.30 1.25 -15.06
CA TYR A 526 -6.03 1.80 -16.19
C TYR A 526 -5.50 3.22 -16.45
N PRO A 527 -5.10 3.56 -17.70
CA PRO A 527 -4.63 4.89 -18.01
C PRO A 527 -5.65 5.99 -17.68
N THR A 528 -6.95 5.74 -17.90
CA THR A 528 -7.99 6.78 -17.77
C THR A 528 -8.90 6.63 -16.55
N SER A 529 -9.40 7.77 -16.04
CA SER A 529 -10.43 7.82 -15.00
C SER A 529 -11.26 9.11 -15.07
N GLU A 530 -12.29 9.15 -14.24
CA GLU A 530 -13.12 10.33 -13.94
C GLU A 530 -12.75 10.87 -12.55
N GLY A 531 -13.14 12.12 -12.26
CA GLY A 531 -12.97 12.70 -10.93
C GLY A 531 -13.73 11.92 -9.84
N GLY A 532 -13.11 11.75 -8.67
CA GLY A 532 -13.69 11.05 -7.52
C GLY A 532 -12.93 9.78 -7.10
N LEU A 533 -13.61 8.94 -6.31
CA LEU A 533 -13.09 7.66 -5.84
C LEU A 533 -13.42 6.57 -6.86
N THR A 534 -12.45 6.24 -7.70
CA THR A 534 -12.66 5.34 -8.85
C THR A 534 -11.85 4.04 -8.76
N GLY A 535 -10.71 4.05 -8.05
CA GLY A 535 -9.80 2.90 -7.99
C GLY A 535 -9.16 2.57 -9.35
N LYS A 536 -9.01 3.57 -10.21
CA LYS A 536 -8.45 3.48 -11.56
C LYS A 536 -7.97 4.85 -12.04
N GLY A 537 -7.15 4.89 -13.09
CA GLY A 537 -6.62 6.14 -13.66
C GLY A 537 -5.18 6.37 -13.24
N ILE A 538 -4.33 6.71 -14.21
CA ILE A 538 -2.93 7.05 -13.96
C ILE A 538 -2.78 8.57 -14.19
N PRO A 539 -2.76 9.42 -13.14
CA PRO A 539 -2.43 10.84 -13.27
C PRO A 539 -1.03 11.01 -13.84
N ASN A 540 -0.77 12.19 -14.43
CA ASN A 540 0.55 12.51 -14.99
C ASN A 540 1.62 12.74 -13.93
N SER A 541 1.24 13.00 -12.68
CA SER A 541 2.18 13.27 -11.61
C SER A 541 1.67 12.69 -10.30
N VAL A 542 2.43 12.91 -9.23
CA VAL A 542 1.93 12.69 -7.88
C VAL A 542 1.09 13.90 -7.47
N SER A 543 -0.17 13.84 -7.85
CA SER A 543 -1.24 14.80 -7.57
C SER A 543 -2.38 14.08 -6.84
N ILE A 544 -2.97 14.76 -5.85
CA ILE A 544 -4.09 14.21 -5.08
C ILE A 544 -5.02 15.27 -4.53
#